data_AF-A0A1F9L0D8-F1
#
_entry.id   AF-A0A1F9L0D8-F1
#
_cell.length_a   1.000
_cell.length_b   1.000
_cell.length_c   1.000
_cell.angle_alpha   90.00
_cell.angle_beta   90.00
_cell.angle_gamma   90.00
#
_symmetry.space_group_name_H-M   'P 1'
#
loop_
_entity.id
_entity.type
_entity.pdbx_description
1 polymer ?
#
loop_
_entity_poly.entity_id
_entity_poly.type
_entity_poly.pdbx_seq_one_letter_code
_entity_poly.pdbx_strand_id
1 'polypeptide(L)'
;MLDGRHEYADSQALKKAQVESWVTHGPDNAAIEEAQKFGEYIAKTLKKVEVAPRKTVDESVTTSQIRQVFSKMKIIEAKGGIKEQKQQIDFLMLKPFLAYATGRHNKTGLERLKQRLTWAIDAVCAGDKETESVRFNNFCKLFEAILAYHRAHGGK
;
A
#
# COMPACT_ATOMS: atom_id res chain seq x y z
N MET A 1 4.69 -11.69 -14.77
CA MET A 1 5.62 -12.44 -13.93
C MET A 1 6.58 -11.43 -13.33
N LEU A 2 6.69 -11.40 -12.01
CA LEU A 2 7.70 -10.56 -11.35
C LEU A 2 9.07 -11.14 -11.69
N ASP A 3 10.07 -10.32 -12.04
CA ASP A 3 11.40 -10.85 -12.32
C ASP A 3 11.97 -11.52 -11.06
N GLY A 4 12.97 -12.39 -11.22
CA GLY A 4 13.56 -13.12 -10.09
C GLY A 4 14.14 -12.23 -8.98
N ARG A 5 14.31 -10.91 -9.18
CA ARG A 5 14.71 -9.99 -8.10
C ARG A 5 13.62 -9.79 -7.05
N HIS A 6 12.35 -9.97 -7.41
CA HIS A 6 11.22 -9.70 -6.53
C HIS A 6 10.82 -10.88 -5.63
N GLU A 7 11.16 -12.12 -6.01
CA GLU A 7 10.78 -13.33 -5.27
C GLU A 7 11.55 -13.50 -3.95
N TYR A 8 12.83 -13.17 -3.91
CA TYR A 8 13.67 -13.32 -2.70
C TYR A 8 13.32 -12.35 -1.57
N ALA A 9 12.52 -11.33 -1.88
CA ALA A 9 12.11 -10.28 -0.97
C ALA A 9 10.58 -10.22 -0.95
N ASP A 10 9.95 -11.33 -0.52
CA ASP A 10 8.54 -11.31 -0.17
C ASP A 10 8.34 -11.10 1.32
N SER A 11 7.55 -10.08 1.65
CA SER A 11 7.16 -9.86 3.03
C SER A 11 5.98 -10.74 3.35
N GLN A 12 6.13 -11.56 4.40
CA GLN A 12 5.02 -12.31 4.99
C GLN A 12 4.05 -11.41 5.76
N ALA A 13 4.37 -10.12 5.93
CA ALA A 13 3.51 -9.18 6.63
C ALA A 13 2.40 -8.61 5.73
N LEU A 14 1.24 -8.37 6.36
CA LEU A 14 0.09 -7.73 5.73
C LEU A 14 -0.30 -8.41 4.41
N LYS A 15 -0.66 -9.68 4.52
CA LYS A 15 -1.11 -10.55 3.41
C LYS A 15 -2.49 -10.12 2.92
N LYS A 16 -2.87 -10.61 1.75
CA LYS A 16 -4.15 -10.31 1.10
C LYS A 16 -5.37 -10.47 2.01
N ALA A 17 -5.51 -11.61 2.69
CA ALA A 17 -6.63 -11.86 3.59
C ALA A 17 -6.70 -10.86 4.76
N GLN A 18 -5.54 -10.42 5.28
CA GLN A 18 -5.49 -9.42 6.35
C GLN A 18 -5.89 -8.03 5.83
N VAL A 19 -5.46 -7.67 4.62
CA VAL A 19 -5.88 -6.43 3.95
C VAL A 19 -7.39 -6.43 3.68
N GLU A 20 -7.92 -7.51 3.13
CA GLU A 20 -9.36 -7.64 2.83
C GLU A 20 -10.20 -7.60 4.11
N SER A 21 -9.75 -8.27 5.17
CA SER A 21 -10.40 -8.22 6.48
C SER A 21 -10.37 -6.80 7.05
N TRP A 22 -9.21 -6.12 7.01
CA TRP A 22 -9.10 -4.73 7.46
C TRP A 22 -10.09 -3.82 6.72
N VAL A 23 -10.15 -3.90 5.40
CA VAL A 23 -11.05 -3.06 4.61
C VAL A 23 -12.51 -3.36 4.93
N THR A 24 -12.86 -4.63 5.09
CA THR A 24 -14.25 -5.06 5.31
C THR A 24 -14.73 -4.78 6.73
N HIS A 25 -13.92 -5.09 7.75
CA HIS A 25 -14.33 -5.11 9.15
C HIS A 25 -13.66 -4.01 10.00
N GLY A 26 -12.67 -3.31 9.44
CA GLY A 26 -11.81 -2.38 10.18
C GLY A 26 -10.57 -3.05 10.77
N PRO A 27 -9.65 -2.26 11.33
CA PRO A 27 -8.44 -2.78 11.97
C PRO A 27 -8.73 -3.48 13.30
N ASP A 28 -8.01 -4.56 13.56
CA ASP A 28 -7.80 -5.13 14.88
C ASP A 28 -6.32 -5.00 15.28
N ASN A 29 -5.98 -5.37 16.52
CA ASN A 29 -4.61 -5.27 17.04
C ASN A 29 -3.61 -6.09 16.22
N ALA A 30 -4.01 -7.28 15.74
CA ALA A 30 -3.14 -8.13 14.93
C ALA A 30 -2.86 -7.48 13.57
N ALA A 31 -3.88 -6.90 12.94
CA ALA A 31 -3.74 -6.22 11.67
C ALA A 31 -2.86 -4.97 11.77
N ILE A 32 -2.93 -4.24 12.89
CA ILE A 32 -2.04 -3.10 13.20
C ILE A 32 -0.58 -3.56 13.28
N GLU A 33 -0.30 -4.66 13.97
CA GLU A 33 1.05 -5.24 14.06
C GLU A 33 1.58 -5.63 12.67
N GLU A 34 0.73 -6.17 11.81
CA GLU A 34 1.07 -6.55 10.45
C GLU A 34 1.33 -5.33 9.55
N ALA A 35 0.56 -4.26 9.71
CA ALA A 35 0.83 -2.98 9.06
C ALA A 35 2.17 -2.38 9.52
N GLN A 36 2.52 -2.52 10.80
CA GLN A 36 3.82 -2.11 11.33
C GLN A 36 4.96 -2.90 10.71
N LYS A 37 4.89 -4.24 10.73
CA LYS A 37 5.90 -5.11 10.10
C LYS A 37 6.06 -4.79 8.62
N PHE A 38 4.95 -4.54 7.92
CA PHE A 38 4.98 -4.13 6.52
C PHE A 38 5.63 -2.76 6.33
N GLY A 39 5.31 -1.78 7.16
CA GLY A 39 5.92 -0.45 7.17
C GLY A 39 7.44 -0.49 7.39
N GLU A 40 7.91 -1.27 8.37
CA GLU A 40 9.35 -1.53 8.57
C GLU A 40 9.98 -2.18 7.35
N TYR A 41 9.32 -3.20 6.80
CA TYR A 41 9.81 -3.94 5.66
C TYR A 41 10.11 -3.04 4.46
N ILE A 42 9.16 -2.20 4.06
CA ILE A 42 9.31 -1.31 2.91
C ILE A 42 10.19 -0.08 3.19
N ALA A 43 10.47 0.25 4.45
CA ALA A 43 11.32 1.39 4.84
C ALA A 43 12.79 1.01 5.09
N LYS A 44 13.01 -0.12 5.76
CA LYS A 44 14.28 -0.46 6.40
C LYS A 44 14.83 -1.81 5.91
N THR A 45 14.02 -2.87 5.90
CA THR A 45 14.48 -4.21 5.49
C THR A 45 14.96 -4.20 4.04
N LEU A 46 14.23 -3.52 3.16
CA LEU A 46 14.58 -3.40 1.74
C LEU A 46 15.70 -2.39 1.43
N LYS A 47 16.27 -1.72 2.44
CA LYS A 47 17.22 -0.62 2.21
C LYS A 47 18.60 -1.09 1.73
N LYS A 48 18.97 -2.33 2.04
CA LYS A 48 20.26 -2.94 1.69
C LYS A 48 20.08 -4.40 1.32
N VAL A 49 19.38 -4.66 0.22
CA VAL A 49 19.16 -6.03 -0.28
C VAL A 49 20.44 -6.52 -0.94
N GLU A 50 21.01 -7.63 -0.46
CA GLU A 50 22.18 -8.26 -1.09
C GLU A 50 21.77 -8.96 -2.38
N VAL A 51 22.41 -8.60 -3.49
CA VAL A 51 22.14 -9.17 -4.83
C VAL A 51 23.35 -9.94 -5.39
N ALA A 52 24.51 -9.76 -4.78
CA ALA A 52 25.73 -10.53 -5.00
C ALA A 52 26.68 -10.32 -3.80
N PRO A 53 27.69 -11.17 -3.59
CA PRO A 53 28.65 -11.00 -2.50
C PRO A 53 29.21 -9.58 -2.46
N ARG A 54 29.07 -8.90 -1.32
CA ARG A 54 29.52 -7.50 -1.08
C ARG A 54 28.82 -6.45 -1.97
N LYS A 55 27.69 -6.77 -2.61
CA LYS A 55 26.90 -5.86 -3.44
C LYS A 55 25.45 -5.79 -2.93
N THR A 56 25.07 -4.62 -2.44
CA THR A 56 23.70 -4.33 -2.00
C THR A 56 23.03 -3.27 -2.86
N VAL A 57 21.71 -3.36 -3.00
CA VAL A 57 20.87 -2.34 -3.64
C VAL A 57 19.77 -1.86 -2.69
N ASP A 58 19.30 -0.63 -2.91
CA ASP A 58 18.21 -0.02 -2.14
C ASP A 58 16.86 -0.20 -2.85
N GLU A 59 16.14 -1.23 -2.43
CA GLU A 59 14.81 -1.61 -2.90
C GLU A 59 13.68 -0.99 -2.05
N SER A 60 14.03 -0.14 -1.06
CA SER A 60 13.06 0.50 -0.16
C SER A 60 12.25 1.58 -0.86
N VAL A 61 11.06 1.85 -0.30
CA VAL A 61 10.19 2.93 -0.77
C VAL A 61 10.60 4.23 -0.09
N THR A 62 10.71 5.30 -0.86
CA THR A 62 10.94 6.64 -0.32
C THR A 62 9.64 7.29 0.13
N THR A 63 9.70 8.26 1.03
CA THR A 63 8.50 9.02 1.45
C THR A 63 7.86 9.71 0.27
N SER A 64 8.65 10.29 -0.64
CA SER A 64 8.12 10.99 -1.81
C SER A 64 7.24 10.07 -2.65
N GLN A 65 7.69 8.83 -2.86
CA GLN A 65 6.94 7.80 -3.59
C GLN A 65 5.62 7.44 -2.91
N ILE A 66 5.60 7.21 -1.58
CA ILE A 66 4.35 6.95 -0.85
C ILE A 66 3.43 8.17 -0.89
N ARG A 67 3.99 9.37 -0.67
CA ARG A 67 3.25 10.63 -0.62
C ARG A 67 2.52 10.93 -1.92
N GLN A 68 3.13 10.63 -3.08
CA GLN A 68 2.49 10.86 -4.38
C GLN A 68 1.14 10.14 -4.51
N VAL A 69 1.05 8.90 -4.04
CA VAL A 69 -0.20 8.12 -4.04
C VAL A 69 -1.11 8.59 -2.90
N PHE A 70 -0.55 8.78 -1.70
CA PHE A 70 -1.27 9.21 -0.51
C PHE A 70 -2.02 10.54 -0.74
N SER A 71 -1.37 11.52 -1.38
CA SER A 71 -1.99 12.81 -1.71
C SER A 71 -3.21 12.66 -2.61
N LYS A 72 -3.21 11.74 -3.57
CA LYS A 72 -4.39 11.49 -4.42
C LYS A 72 -5.54 10.89 -3.61
N MET A 73 -5.24 9.95 -2.72
CA MET A 73 -6.21 9.39 -1.79
C MET A 73 -6.81 10.49 -0.88
N LYS A 74 -5.98 11.35 -0.28
CA LYS A 74 -6.49 12.46 0.57
C LYS A 74 -7.35 13.47 -0.21
N ILE A 75 -7.08 13.68 -1.51
CA ILE A 75 -7.95 14.54 -2.34
C ILE A 75 -9.35 13.92 -2.49
N ILE A 76 -9.45 12.60 -2.67
CA ILE A 76 -10.75 11.89 -2.76
C ILE A 76 -11.47 11.96 -1.41
N GLU A 77 -10.75 11.69 -0.32
CA GLU A 77 -11.29 11.77 1.03
C GLU A 77 -11.80 13.17 1.38
N ALA A 78 -11.02 14.22 1.07
CA ALA A 78 -11.39 15.62 1.31
C ALA A 78 -12.63 16.06 0.51
N LYS A 79 -12.94 15.40 -0.60
CA LYS A 79 -14.19 15.60 -1.37
C LYS A 79 -15.39 14.84 -0.81
N GLY A 80 -15.25 14.26 0.39
CA GLY A 80 -16.32 13.51 1.05
C GLY A 80 -16.31 12.00 0.75
N GLY A 81 -15.21 11.47 0.21
CA GLY A 81 -15.04 10.05 -0.11
C GLY A 81 -15.67 9.64 -1.45
N ILE A 82 -15.93 8.34 -1.62
CA ILE A 82 -16.40 7.74 -2.88
C ILE A 82 -17.92 7.68 -3.00
N LYS A 83 -18.62 8.78 -2.70
CA LYS A 83 -20.09 8.85 -2.73
C LYS A 83 -20.69 9.07 -4.12
N GLU A 84 -19.94 9.74 -4.99
CA GLU A 84 -20.36 10.06 -6.34
C GLU A 84 -19.51 9.27 -7.35
N GLN A 85 -20.08 9.05 -8.53
CA GLN A 85 -19.45 8.26 -9.60
C GLN A 85 -18.06 8.79 -9.97
N LYS A 86 -17.87 10.11 -9.97
CA LYS A 86 -16.57 10.72 -10.30
C LYS A 86 -15.48 10.32 -9.30
N GLN A 87 -15.77 10.33 -8.00
CA GLN A 87 -14.83 9.99 -6.94
C GLN A 87 -14.57 8.47 -6.91
N GLN A 88 -15.58 7.65 -7.20
CA GLN A 88 -15.40 6.21 -7.40
C GLN A 88 -14.43 5.92 -8.57
N ILE A 89 -14.56 6.64 -9.69
CA ILE A 89 -13.62 6.55 -10.82
C ILE A 89 -12.23 7.03 -10.40
N ASP A 90 -12.12 8.20 -9.76
CA ASP A 90 -10.83 8.74 -9.27
C ASP A 90 -10.13 7.72 -8.33
N PHE A 91 -10.90 7.03 -7.49
CA PHE A 91 -10.41 5.99 -6.60
C PHE A 91 -9.93 4.75 -7.34
N LEU A 92 -10.70 4.24 -8.30
CA LEU A 92 -10.29 3.13 -9.17
C LEU A 92 -9.02 3.46 -9.96
N MET A 93 -8.85 4.72 -10.39
CA MET A 93 -7.68 5.20 -11.11
C MET A 93 -6.40 5.25 -10.29
N LEU A 94 -6.46 5.01 -8.97
CA LEU A 94 -5.26 4.80 -8.16
C LEU A 94 -4.49 3.54 -8.59
N LYS A 95 -5.15 2.49 -9.10
CA LYS A 95 -4.50 1.27 -9.59
C LYS A 95 -3.56 1.52 -10.79
N PRO A 96 -4.01 2.11 -11.92
CA PRO A 96 -3.11 2.42 -13.02
C PRO A 96 -2.04 3.45 -12.64
N PHE A 97 -2.35 4.39 -11.74
CA PHE A 97 -1.35 5.31 -11.21
C PHE A 97 -0.23 4.58 -10.45
N LEU A 98 -0.58 3.65 -9.57
CA LEU A 98 0.39 2.81 -8.85
C LEU A 98 1.19 1.92 -9.80
N ALA A 99 0.57 1.35 -10.83
CA ALA A 99 1.24 0.54 -11.84
C ALA A 99 2.30 1.36 -12.59
N TYR A 100 1.96 2.58 -13.02
CA TYR A 100 2.90 3.50 -13.66
C TYR A 100 4.06 3.88 -12.72
N ALA A 101 3.76 4.28 -11.49
CA ALA A 101 4.78 4.67 -10.50
C ALA A 101 5.76 3.51 -10.23
N THR A 102 5.24 2.28 -10.16
CA THR A 102 6.06 1.08 -9.95
C THR A 102 6.92 0.77 -11.17
N GLY A 103 6.35 0.78 -12.38
CA GLY A 103 7.10 0.52 -13.62
C GLY A 103 8.21 1.54 -13.90
N ARG A 104 8.02 2.80 -13.47
CA ARG A 104 9.03 3.86 -13.60
C ARG A 104 10.25 3.66 -12.70
N HIS A 105 10.03 3.16 -11.48
CA HIS A 105 11.08 3.06 -10.46
C HIS A 105 11.65 1.65 -10.29
N ASN A 106 10.89 0.62 -10.69
CA ASN A 106 11.25 -0.79 -10.64
C ASN A 106 11.88 -1.21 -9.29
N LYS A 107 11.24 -0.83 -8.18
CA LYS A 107 11.65 -1.19 -6.83
C LYS A 107 10.71 -2.24 -6.23
N THR A 108 11.28 -3.22 -5.55
CA THR A 108 10.53 -4.26 -4.84
C THR A 108 9.56 -3.65 -3.83
N GLY A 109 9.99 -2.66 -3.03
CA GLY A 109 9.13 -2.03 -2.05
C GLY A 109 7.89 -1.38 -2.67
N LEU A 110 8.04 -0.76 -3.84
CA LEU A 110 6.92 -0.13 -4.57
C LEU A 110 5.96 -1.17 -5.13
N GLU A 111 6.48 -2.26 -5.67
CA GLU A 111 5.67 -3.37 -6.14
C GLU A 111 4.84 -3.97 -5.00
N ARG A 112 5.45 -4.15 -3.82
CA ARG A 112 4.75 -4.66 -2.63
C ARG A 112 3.71 -3.68 -2.13
N LEU A 113 4.00 -2.38 -2.08
CA LEU A 113 3.02 -1.35 -1.73
C LEU A 113 1.85 -1.33 -2.72
N LYS A 114 2.14 -1.35 -4.03
CA LYS A 114 1.11 -1.45 -5.09
C LYS A 114 0.21 -2.65 -4.87
N GLN A 115 0.77 -3.82 -4.59
CA GLN A 115 -0.02 -5.04 -4.36
C GLN A 115 -1.00 -4.88 -3.20
N ARG A 116 -0.54 -4.42 -2.03
CA ARG A 116 -1.41 -4.24 -0.85
C ARG A 116 -2.50 -3.20 -1.10
N LEU A 117 -2.15 -2.07 -1.71
CA LEU A 117 -3.14 -1.03 -2.04
C LEU A 117 -4.12 -1.50 -3.13
N THR A 118 -3.68 -2.33 -4.07
CA THR A 118 -4.58 -2.91 -5.09
C THR A 118 -5.59 -3.85 -4.46
N TRP A 119 -5.16 -4.77 -3.58
CA TRP A 119 -6.06 -5.64 -2.83
C TRP A 119 -7.06 -4.84 -1.99
N ALA A 120 -6.59 -3.76 -1.36
CA ALA A 120 -7.43 -2.92 -0.55
C ALA A 120 -8.47 -2.17 -1.40
N ILE A 121 -8.10 -1.64 -2.58
CA ILE A 121 -9.04 -1.02 -3.53
C ILE A 121 -10.06 -2.06 -4.03
N ASP A 122 -9.61 -3.27 -4.37
CA ASP A 122 -10.50 -4.39 -4.76
C ASP A 122 -11.52 -4.70 -3.66
N ALA A 123 -11.08 -4.76 -2.40
CA ALA A 123 -11.94 -5.06 -1.26
C ALA A 123 -12.96 -3.94 -0.96
N VAL A 124 -12.66 -2.69 -1.31
CA VAL A 124 -13.64 -1.59 -1.26
C VAL A 124 -14.70 -1.80 -2.34
N CYS A 125 -14.28 -2.04 -3.58
CA CYS A 125 -15.19 -2.18 -4.74
C CYS A 125 -15.99 -3.47 -4.77
N ALA A 126 -15.60 -4.50 -4.01
CA ALA A 126 -16.34 -5.74 -3.86
C ALA A 126 -17.54 -5.64 -2.89
N GLY A 127 -17.63 -4.54 -2.12
CA GLY A 127 -18.75 -4.29 -1.22
C GLY A 127 -20.02 -3.83 -1.94
N ASP A 128 -21.14 -3.87 -1.24
CA ASP A 128 -22.36 -3.20 -1.65
C ASP A 128 -22.25 -1.67 -1.45
N LYS A 129 -23.20 -0.92 -2.02
CA LYS A 129 -23.24 0.55 -1.90
C LYS A 129 -23.39 1.03 -0.46
N GLU A 130 -24.02 0.24 0.40
CA GLU A 130 -24.26 0.60 1.80
C GLU A 130 -22.96 0.56 2.63
N THR A 131 -22.09 -0.41 2.35
CA THR A 131 -20.81 -0.58 3.05
C THR A 131 -19.63 0.10 2.35
N GLU A 132 -19.78 0.52 1.09
CA GLU A 132 -18.71 1.12 0.28
C GLU A 132 -18.02 2.30 0.98
N SER A 133 -18.77 3.22 1.60
CA SER A 133 -18.19 4.35 2.32
C SER A 133 -17.41 3.92 3.57
N VAL A 134 -17.88 2.89 4.28
CA VAL A 134 -17.19 2.35 5.47
C VAL A 134 -15.89 1.67 5.05
N ARG A 135 -15.94 0.86 3.99
CA ARG A 135 -14.78 0.19 3.41
C ARG A 135 -13.73 1.19 2.93
N PHE A 136 -14.15 2.27 2.26
CA PHE A 136 -13.24 3.34 1.84
C PHE A 136 -12.54 4.00 3.04
N ASN A 137 -13.29 4.30 4.11
CA ASN A 137 -12.70 4.87 5.32
C ASN A 137 -11.68 3.90 5.96
N ASN A 138 -11.97 2.60 5.95
CA ASN A 138 -11.03 1.58 6.43
C ASN A 138 -9.78 1.49 5.54
N PHE A 139 -9.93 1.62 4.21
CA PHE A 139 -8.82 1.75 3.27
C PHE A 139 -7.94 2.96 3.60
N CYS A 140 -8.53 4.13 3.86
CA CYS A 140 -7.77 5.33 4.25
C CYS A 140 -6.94 5.06 5.51
N LYS A 141 -7.55 4.47 6.55
CA LYS A 141 -6.86 4.09 7.79
C LYS A 141 -5.72 3.10 7.55
N LEU A 142 -5.92 2.11 6.67
CA LEU A 142 -4.86 1.16 6.30
C LEU A 142 -3.66 1.90 5.69
N PHE A 143 -3.93 2.79 4.74
CA PHE A 143 -2.86 3.50 4.06
C PHE A 143 -2.15 4.49 4.99
N GLU A 144 -2.89 5.16 5.88
CA GLU A 144 -2.34 5.99 6.94
C GLU A 144 -1.44 5.21 7.89
N ALA A 145 -1.87 4.00 8.32
CA ALA A 145 -1.05 3.14 9.17
C ALA A 145 0.26 2.73 8.48
N ILE A 146 0.21 2.30 7.22
CA ILE A 146 1.40 1.95 6.43
C ILE A 146 2.36 3.15 6.34
N LEU A 147 1.85 4.34 6.02
CA LEU A 147 2.66 5.56 5.93
C LEU A 147 3.27 5.92 7.29
N ALA A 148 2.49 5.87 8.37
CA ALA A 148 2.95 6.19 9.71
C ALA A 148 4.10 5.26 10.14
N TYR A 149 3.93 3.95 9.97
CA TYR A 149 4.97 2.99 10.34
C TYR A 149 6.19 3.05 9.41
N HIS A 150 5.99 3.26 8.10
CA HIS A 150 7.12 3.53 7.19
C HIS A 150 7.99 4.69 7.69
N ARG A 151 7.36 5.79 8.12
CA ARG A 151 8.07 6.95 8.68
C ARG A 151 8.71 6.64 10.03
N ALA A 152 8.01 5.96 10.92
CA ALA A 152 8.53 5.55 12.23
C ALA A 152 9.80 4.70 12.11
N HIS A 153 9.89 3.86 11.06
CA HIS A 153 11.06 3.03 10.77
C HIS A 153 12.13 3.73 9.91
N GLY A 154 12.09 5.06 9.81
CA GLY A 154 13.15 5.86 9.18
C GLY A 154 13.05 5.98 7.67
N GLY A 155 11.85 5.75 7.11
CA GLY A 155 11.53 6.04 5.72
C GLY A 155 11.80 7.51 5.36
N LYS A 156 12.63 7.73 4.35
CA LYS A 156 13.07 9.06 3.89
C LYS A 156 12.42 9.45 2.59
#